data_AF-A0A521PKP8-F1
#
_entry.id   AF-A0A521PKP8-F1
#
_cell.length_a   1.000
_cell.length_b   1.000
_cell.length_c   1.000
_cell.angle_alpha   90.00
_cell.angle_beta   90.00
_cell.angle_gamma   90.00
#
_symmetry.space_group_name_H-M   'P 1'
#
loop_
_entity.id
_entity.type
_entity.pdbx_description
1 polymer ?
#
loop_
_entity_poly.entity_id
_entity_poly.type
_entity_poly.pdbx_seq_one_letter_code
_entity_poly.pdbx_strand_id
1 'polypeptide(L)'
;MNRRLFFALATLAAAAPAMALASDGEKKKSGGGSYVQIQTLLGATIRSASRHGVMSVDCGLDVPDPVLRTRVEQSIPRLRAAYVQTVQSYAAGLSDGALPNVDYIAQTLQRQTDAILGRPGARLLLGSVVVN
;
A
#
# COMPACT_ATOMS: atom_id res chain seq x y z
N MET A 1 -60.48 3.84 -19.57
CA MET A 1 -60.47 2.37 -19.43
C MET A 1 -59.05 1.88 -19.13
N ASN A 2 -58.80 1.72 -17.84
CA ASN A 2 -57.75 1.04 -17.08
C ASN A 2 -56.77 0.09 -17.79
N ARG A 3 -55.46 0.30 -17.53
CA ARG A 3 -54.43 -0.76 -17.50
C ARG A 3 -53.50 -0.65 -16.26
N ARG A 4 -53.85 0.22 -15.31
CA ARG A 4 -53.05 0.59 -14.12
C ARG A 4 -53.12 -0.43 -12.96
N LEU A 5 -53.31 -1.72 -13.25
CA LEU A 5 -53.62 -2.72 -12.22
C LEU A 5 -52.81 -3.99 -12.40
N PHE A 6 -51.49 -3.86 -12.23
CA PHE A 6 -50.65 -5.00 -11.81
C PHE A 6 -49.56 -4.47 -10.84
N PHE A 7 -50.03 -3.82 -9.78
CA PHE A 7 -49.27 -3.71 -8.52
C PHE A 7 -49.50 -5.01 -7.75
N ALA A 8 -48.59 -5.97 -7.91
CA ALA A 8 -48.38 -7.08 -6.98
C ALA A 8 -46.92 -6.94 -6.51
N LEU A 9 -46.68 -6.26 -5.38
CA LEU A 9 -46.57 -6.91 -4.07
C LEU A 9 -45.60 -8.12 -4.11
N ALA A 10 -44.30 -7.82 -4.23
CA ALA A 10 -43.24 -8.72 -3.83
C ALA A 10 -42.36 -8.00 -2.80
N THR A 11 -42.64 -8.35 -1.56
CA THR A 11 -41.92 -8.00 -0.34
C THR A 11 -40.49 -8.52 -0.36
N LEU A 12 -39.58 -7.70 0.18
CA LEU A 12 -38.49 -8.10 1.08
C LEU A 12 -37.40 -9.04 0.53
N ALA A 13 -36.29 -8.46 0.09
CA ALA A 13 -34.97 -9.09 0.26
C ALA A 13 -33.88 -8.02 0.27
N ALA A 14 -33.12 -8.02 1.36
CA ALA A 14 -32.02 -7.12 1.63
C ALA A 14 -30.95 -7.17 0.52
N ALA A 15 -30.56 -5.99 0.03
CA ALA A 15 -29.36 -5.82 -0.78
C ALA A 15 -28.49 -4.74 -0.12
N ALA A 16 -27.84 -5.12 0.98
CA ALA A 16 -26.65 -4.42 1.43
C ALA A 16 -25.50 -4.91 0.53
N PRO A 17 -24.86 -4.04 -0.29
CA PRO A 17 -23.64 -4.44 -0.95
C PRO A 17 -22.57 -4.58 0.13
N ALA A 18 -22.01 -5.79 0.19
CA ALA A 18 -20.98 -6.23 1.09
C ALA A 18 -19.91 -5.16 1.35
N MET A 19 -19.78 -4.75 2.61
CA MET A 19 -18.50 -4.26 3.09
C MET A 19 -17.50 -5.38 2.89
N ALA A 20 -16.62 -5.24 1.90
CA ALA A 20 -15.44 -6.06 1.75
C ALA A 20 -14.53 -5.81 2.96
N LEU A 21 -14.77 -6.58 4.02
CA LEU A 21 -13.78 -6.80 5.07
C LEU A 21 -12.62 -7.57 4.43
N ALA A 22 -11.61 -6.83 3.97
CA ALA A 22 -10.28 -7.37 3.74
C ALA A 22 -9.63 -7.67 5.10
N SER A 23 -10.18 -8.68 5.79
CA SER A 23 -9.47 -9.40 6.84
C SER A 23 -8.86 -10.62 6.17
N ASP A 24 -7.64 -10.48 5.67
CA ASP A 24 -6.74 -11.62 5.65
C ASP A 24 -5.37 -11.13 6.13
N GLY A 25 -5.16 -11.31 7.43
CA GLY A 25 -3.88 -11.17 8.06
C GLY A 25 -2.98 -12.30 7.59
N GLU A 26 -2.45 -12.19 6.38
CA GLU A 26 -1.29 -12.95 5.96
C GLU A 26 -0.10 -12.46 6.79
N LYS A 27 0.08 -13.05 7.98
CA LYS A 27 1.36 -13.06 8.69
C LYS A 27 2.34 -13.88 7.86
N LYS A 28 2.80 -13.31 6.74
CA LYS A 28 3.94 -13.82 6.01
C LYS A 28 5.12 -13.83 6.98
N LYS A 29 5.75 -15.00 7.02
CA LYS A 29 6.82 -15.44 7.91
C LYS A 29 7.86 -14.31 8.03
N SER A 30 7.83 -13.60 9.15
CA SER A 30 8.82 -12.59 9.53
C SER A 30 10.20 -13.26 9.51
N GLY A 31 11.01 -12.93 8.50
CA GLY A 31 12.36 -13.44 8.35
C GLY A 31 13.23 -12.90 9.47
N GLY A 32 13.48 -13.72 10.50
CA GLY A 32 14.23 -13.33 11.68
C GLY A 32 13.45 -12.41 12.61
N GLY A 33 13.65 -12.53 13.92
CA GLY A 33 12.92 -11.79 14.97
C GLY A 33 13.05 -10.26 14.94
N SER A 34 13.58 -9.69 13.87
CA SER A 34 13.81 -8.26 13.63
C SER A 34 13.07 -7.73 12.39
N TYR A 35 12.50 -8.59 11.54
CA TYR A 35 11.86 -8.15 10.29
C TYR A 35 10.36 -7.87 10.46
N VAL A 36 9.93 -6.69 10.03
CA VAL A 36 8.53 -6.26 9.96
C VAL A 36 8.17 -6.08 8.49
N GLN A 37 7.29 -6.95 7.97
CA GLN A 37 6.82 -6.81 6.59
C GLN A 37 5.80 -5.67 6.48
N ILE A 38 5.96 -4.84 5.45
CA ILE A 38 4.97 -3.84 5.06
C ILE A 38 4.18 -4.42 3.89
N GLN A 39 2.86 -4.24 3.88
CA GLN A 39 2.03 -4.66 2.75
C GLN A 39 2.48 -3.93 1.48
N THR A 40 2.48 -4.66 0.36
CA THR A 40 2.87 -4.15 -0.97
C THR A 40 2.19 -2.81 -1.28
N LEU A 41 3.00 -1.85 -1.73
CA LEU A 41 2.60 -0.47 -2.02
C LEU A 41 2.29 -0.34 -3.51
N LEU A 42 1.20 0.35 -3.85
CA LEU A 42 0.78 0.55 -5.24
C LEU A 42 0.79 2.05 -5.59
N GLY A 43 1.38 2.40 -6.73
CA GLY A 43 1.36 3.74 -7.31
C GLY A 43 0.88 3.70 -8.76
N ALA A 44 0.00 4.61 -9.14
CA ALA A 44 -0.44 4.75 -10.53
C ALA A 44 0.56 5.63 -11.30
N THR A 45 1.05 5.14 -12.45
CA THR A 45 1.89 5.93 -13.35
C THR A 45 1.03 6.57 -14.44
N ILE A 46 1.47 7.72 -14.95
CA ILE A 46 0.79 8.41 -16.05
C ILE A 46 1.52 8.05 -17.35
N ARG A 47 0.88 7.28 -18.22
CA ARG A 47 1.38 6.94 -19.55
C ARG A 47 0.70 7.83 -20.60
N SER A 48 1.34 7.99 -21.76
CA SER A 48 0.76 8.73 -22.88
C SER A 48 -0.60 8.13 -23.30
N ALA A 49 -1.56 8.99 -23.69
CA ALA A 49 -2.91 8.62 -24.13
C ALA A 49 -3.82 7.93 -23.07
N SER A 50 -4.00 8.57 -21.90
CA SER A 50 -4.99 8.23 -20.86
C SER A 50 -4.91 6.80 -20.29
N ARG A 51 -3.76 6.14 -20.44
CA ARG A 51 -3.50 4.82 -19.87
C ARG A 51 -2.76 5.01 -18.55
N HIS A 52 -3.25 4.38 -17.49
CA HIS A 52 -2.53 4.31 -16.22
C HIS A 52 -1.77 3.01 -16.15
N GLY A 53 -0.46 3.10 -15.93
CA GLY A 53 0.31 1.94 -15.51
C GLY A 53 0.21 1.77 -13.99
N VAL A 54 0.58 0.59 -13.50
CA VAL A 54 0.63 0.32 -12.06
C VAL A 54 2.05 -0.05 -11.68
N MET A 55 2.61 0.69 -10.73
CA MET A 55 3.87 0.38 -10.07
C MET A 55 3.59 -0.27 -8.72
N SER A 56 4.04 -1.51 -8.56
CA SER A 56 3.97 -2.28 -7.32
C SER A 56 5.34 -2.31 -6.66
N VAL A 57 5.43 -1.92 -5.39
CA VAL A 57 6.67 -1.93 -4.59
C VAL A 57 6.43 -2.78 -3.35
N ASP A 58 7.15 -3.90 -3.24
CA ASP A 58 7.19 -4.71 -2.04
C ASP A 58 8.35 -4.29 -1.15
N CYS A 59 8.08 -4.05 0.14
CA CYS A 59 9.09 -3.62 1.09
C CYS A 59 8.85 -4.16 2.49
N GLY A 60 9.93 -4.26 3.27
CA GLY A 60 9.90 -4.56 4.68
C GLY A 60 10.89 -3.70 5.44
N LEU A 61 10.84 -3.80 6.77
CA LEU A 61 11.68 -3.04 7.67
C LEU A 61 12.42 -4.01 8.61
N ASP A 62 13.73 -3.95 8.61
CA ASP A 62 14.57 -4.66 9.56
C ASP A 62 14.90 -3.76 10.75
N VAL A 63 14.48 -4.19 11.94
CA VAL A 63 14.57 -3.44 13.19
C VAL A 63 15.20 -4.34 14.25
N PRO A 64 16.52 -4.22 14.48
CA PRO A 64 17.23 -5.07 15.44
C PRO A 64 16.90 -4.74 16.91
N ASP A 65 16.45 -3.52 17.22
CA ASP A 65 16.14 -3.08 18.59
C ASP A 65 14.67 -3.39 18.97
N PRO A 66 14.43 -4.16 20.06
CA PRO A 66 13.07 -4.50 20.49
C PRO A 66 12.22 -3.28 20.92
N VAL A 67 12.83 -2.22 21.45
CA VAL A 67 12.08 -1.01 21.88
C VAL A 67 11.63 -0.21 20.66
N LEU A 68 12.49 -0.10 19.64
CA LEU A 68 12.11 0.54 18.38
C LEU A 68 11.07 -0.30 17.63
N ARG A 69 11.13 -1.63 17.74
CA ARG A 69 10.16 -2.53 17.13
C ARG A 69 8.74 -2.27 17.62
N THR A 70 8.51 -2.13 18.92
CA THR A 70 7.17 -1.80 19.46
C THR A 70 6.65 -0.47 18.89
N ARG A 71 7.54 0.52 18.73
CA ARG A 71 7.19 1.82 18.14
C ARG A 71 6.84 1.70 16.66
N VAL A 72 7.59 0.87 15.93
CA VAL A 72 7.31 0.54 14.52
C VAL A 72 5.96 -0.13 14.41
N GLU A 73 5.67 -1.15 15.22
CA GLU A 73 4.39 -1.88 15.22
C GLU A 73 3.20 -0.94 15.49
N GLN A 74 3.34 -0.03 16.45
CA GLN A 74 2.34 1.02 16.72
C GLN A 74 2.20 2.04 15.58
N SER A 75 3.27 2.26 14.81
CA SER A 75 3.35 3.26 13.74
C SER A 75 3.15 2.69 12.35
N ILE A 76 2.90 1.37 12.20
CA ILE A 76 2.64 0.71 10.91
C ILE A 76 1.63 1.48 10.05
N PRO A 77 0.44 1.88 10.53
CA PRO A 77 -0.53 2.57 9.66
C PRO A 77 -0.01 3.92 9.15
N ARG A 78 0.83 4.62 9.94
CA ARG A 78 1.44 5.90 9.53
C ARG A 78 2.57 5.69 8.53
N LEU A 79 3.45 4.72 8.80
CA LEU A 79 4.52 4.34 7.87
C LEU A 79 3.94 3.95 6.51
N ARG A 80 2.86 3.15 6.52
CA ARG A 80 2.14 2.78 5.31
C ARG A 80 1.58 3.98 4.55
N ALA A 81 0.89 4.89 5.22
CA ALA A 81 0.34 6.08 4.59
C ALA A 81 1.44 6.93 3.91
N ALA A 82 2.55 7.15 4.61
CA ALA A 82 3.68 7.92 4.08
C ALA A 82 4.35 7.21 2.89
N TYR A 83 4.52 5.89 2.96
CA TYR A 83 5.10 5.12 1.86
C TYR A 83 4.21 5.13 0.62
N VAL A 84 2.90 4.90 0.79
CA VAL A 84 1.93 4.96 -0.31
C VAL A 84 1.97 6.34 -0.97
N GLN A 85 1.94 7.42 -0.18
CA GLN A 85 2.03 8.78 -0.70
C GLN A 85 3.33 9.03 -1.48
N THR A 86 4.45 8.55 -0.96
CA THR A 86 5.77 8.69 -1.60
C THR A 86 5.83 7.92 -2.92
N VAL A 87 5.37 6.68 -2.93
CA VAL A 87 5.32 5.81 -4.11
C VAL A 87 4.38 6.38 -5.17
N GLN A 88 3.21 6.89 -4.78
CA GLN A 88 2.27 7.56 -5.69
C GLN A 88 2.86 8.83 -6.30
N SER A 89 3.52 9.66 -5.48
CA SER A 89 4.17 10.89 -5.96
C SER A 89 5.30 10.57 -6.94
N TYR A 90 6.09 9.52 -6.67
CA TYR A 90 7.13 9.06 -7.58
C TYR A 90 6.56 8.48 -8.87
N ALA A 91 5.52 7.63 -8.77
CA ALA A 91 4.87 7.03 -9.93
C ALA A 91 4.23 8.08 -10.86
N ALA A 92 3.64 9.14 -10.30
CA ALA A 92 3.04 10.22 -11.07
C ALA A 92 4.06 11.03 -11.88
N GLY A 93 5.31 11.13 -11.41
CA GLY A 93 6.41 11.79 -12.11
C GLY A 93 7.20 10.89 -13.05
N LEU A 94 6.94 9.58 -13.05
CA LEU A 94 7.65 8.63 -13.90
C LEU A 94 7.20 8.80 -15.36
N SER A 95 8.14 9.03 -16.25
CA SER A 95 7.88 9.14 -17.69
C SER A 95 7.54 7.77 -18.30
N ASP A 96 6.73 7.77 -19.35
CA ASP A 96 6.35 6.55 -20.07
C ASP A 96 7.58 5.79 -20.59
N GLY A 97 7.73 4.52 -20.21
CA GLY A 97 8.87 3.68 -20.57
C GLY A 97 10.18 3.95 -19.81
N ALA A 98 10.19 4.88 -18.86
CA ALA A 98 11.35 5.12 -18.00
C ALA A 98 11.48 4.01 -16.94
N LEU A 99 12.71 3.56 -16.71
CA LEU A 99 13.01 2.60 -15.65
C LEU A 99 12.92 3.28 -14.27
N PRO A 100 12.23 2.69 -13.29
CA PRO A 100 12.20 3.22 -11.94
C PRO A 100 13.60 3.13 -11.30
N ASN A 101 14.02 4.23 -10.67
CA ASN A 101 15.27 4.29 -9.93
C ASN A 101 15.07 3.73 -8.52
N VAL A 102 15.51 2.49 -8.33
CA VAL A 102 15.34 1.75 -7.07
C VAL A 102 16.13 2.41 -5.92
N ASP A 103 17.33 2.92 -6.17
CA ASP A 103 18.15 3.59 -5.16
C ASP A 103 17.46 4.86 -4.63
N TYR A 104 16.86 5.64 -5.54
CA TYR A 104 16.09 6.83 -5.16
C TYR A 104 14.88 6.49 -4.31
N ILE A 105 14.12 5.44 -4.69
CA ILE A 105 12.96 4.97 -3.92
C ILE A 105 13.40 4.49 -2.53
N ALA A 106 14.46 3.67 -2.47
CA ALA A 106 15.00 3.15 -1.21
C ALA A 106 15.43 4.30 -0.27
N GLN A 107 16.19 5.26 -0.79
CA GLN A 107 16.67 6.39 0.00
C GLN A 107 15.52 7.28 0.47
N THR A 108 14.52 7.53 -0.38
CA THR A 108 13.38 8.37 -0.03
C THR A 108 12.51 7.71 1.04
N LEU A 109 12.20 6.43 0.88
CA LEU A 109 11.42 5.67 1.86
C LEU A 109 12.17 5.50 3.19
N GLN A 110 13.50 5.30 3.16
CA GLN A 110 14.33 5.29 4.37
C GLN A 110 14.24 6.63 5.11
N ARG A 111 14.36 7.77 4.42
CA ARG A 111 14.21 9.10 5.06
C ARG A 111 12.83 9.28 5.68
N GLN A 112 11.76 8.81 5.03
CA GLN A 112 10.40 8.85 5.60
C GLN A 112 10.29 7.97 6.85
N THR A 113 10.95 6.82 6.85
CA THR A 113 11.03 5.91 8.00
C THR A 113 11.69 6.63 9.18
N ASP A 114 12.87 7.22 8.96
CA ASP A 114 13.64 7.92 9.98
C ASP A 114 12.87 9.13 10.53
N ALA A 115 12.13 9.86 9.68
CA ALA A 115 11.29 10.97 10.09
C ALA A 115 10.12 10.54 11.00
N ILE A 116 9.48 9.40 10.70
CA ILE A 116 8.34 8.88 11.48
C ILE A 116 8.80 8.26 12.80
N LEU A 117 9.94 7.54 12.78
CA LEU A 117 10.49 6.91 13.98
C LEU A 117 11.24 7.91 14.88
N GLY A 118 11.69 9.04 14.32
CA GLY A 118 12.43 10.10 15.00
C GLY A 118 13.81 9.69 15.49
N ARG A 119 14.28 8.49 15.15
CA ARG A 119 15.59 7.94 15.48
C ARG A 119 16.05 7.00 14.36
N PRO A 120 17.33 7.07 13.94
CA PRO A 120 17.89 6.11 13.00
C PRO A 120 18.03 4.75 13.70
N GLY A 121 17.73 3.66 12.97
CA GLY A 121 17.86 2.30 13.52
C GLY A 121 17.01 1.24 12.82
N ALA A 122 16.08 1.65 11.97
CA ALA A 122 15.31 0.74 11.14
C ALA A 122 15.85 0.77 9.71
N ARG A 123 16.15 -0.39 9.11
CA ARG A 123 16.62 -0.49 7.73
C ARG A 123 15.48 -0.89 6.82
N LEU A 124 15.20 -0.07 5.81
CA LEU A 124 14.25 -0.43 4.77
C LEU A 124 14.88 -1.46 3.82
N LEU A 125 14.13 -2.54 3.58
CA LEU A 125 14.45 -3.58 2.61
C LEU A 125 13.42 -3.52 1.49
N LEU A 126 13.89 -3.42 0.25
CA LEU A 126 13.05 -3.52 -0.94
C LEU A 126 13.09 -4.96 -1.44
N GLY A 127 11.90 -5.57 -1.60
CA GLY A 127 11.75 -6.92 -2.12
C GLY A 127 11.67 -6.94 -3.64
N SER A 128 10.69 -6.23 -4.20
CA SER A 128 10.50 -6.15 -5.65
C SER A 128 9.86 -4.82 -6.06
N VAL A 129 10.23 -4.34 -7.25
CA VAL A 129 9.62 -3.16 -7.89
C VAL A 129 9.20 -3.59 -9.30
N VAL A 130 7.91 -3.55 -9.57
CA VAL A 130 7.33 -3.96 -10.86
C VAL A 130 6.50 -2.82 -11.41
N VAL A 131 6.67 -2.50 -12.70
CA VAL A 131 5.88 -1.49 -13.42
C VAL A 131 5.27 -2.14 -14.64
N ASN A 132 3.97 -1.92 -14.86
CA ASN A 132 3.22 -2.41 -16.04
C ASN A 132 2.69 -1.24 -16.89
#